data_AF-A0A257PZL8-F1
#
_entry.id   AF-A0A257PZL8-F1
#
_cell.length_a   1.000
_cell.length_b   1.000
_cell.length_c   1.000
_cell.angle_alpha   90.00
_cell.angle_beta   90.00
_cell.angle_gamma   90.00
#
_symmetry.space_group_name_H-M   'P 1'
#
loop_
_entity.id
_entity.type
_entity.pdbx_description
1 polymer ?
#
loop_
_entity_poly.entity_id
_entity_poly.type
_entity_poly.pdbx_seq_one_letter_code
_entity_poly.pdbx_strand_id
1 'polypeptide(L)'
;MTSVKRPVQAIDQNGVVVYEFDSIRSARKAGFGSNIAQACKKKLKTSRGYEWRYKPDTLPNEKWVPHPYFPIRCSTLGRIEFSNGRRSFGAENGQGYPTVRVGQKCCYVHRLILEAFDPCGEIIWFYSDANYKPQVDHIDGVRTNNKPENLQWLTTKEHGNKTFSTYHNS
;
A
#
# COMPACT_ATOMS: atom_id res chain seq x y z
N MET A 1 -13.00 0.51 -1.98
CA MET A 1 -12.21 0.33 -0.73
C MET A 1 -11.82 -1.14 -0.56
N THR A 2 -10.68 -1.56 -1.09
CA THR A 2 -10.09 -2.86 -0.73
C THR A 2 -9.01 -2.59 0.31
N SER A 3 -9.45 -2.41 1.57
CA SER A 3 -8.55 -2.63 2.70
C SER A 3 -7.89 -3.98 2.49
N VAL A 4 -6.55 -4.04 2.52
CA VAL A 4 -5.80 -5.30 2.41
C VAL A 4 -6.46 -6.29 3.37
N LYS A 5 -7.01 -7.36 2.81
CA LYS A 5 -7.69 -8.38 3.58
C LYS A 5 -6.64 -8.92 4.56
N ARG A 6 -6.86 -8.73 5.86
CA ARG A 6 -5.98 -9.27 6.88
C ARG A 6 -6.42 -10.71 7.14
N PRO A 7 -5.64 -11.72 6.73
CA PRO A 7 -6.02 -13.10 6.94
C PRO A 7 -6.09 -13.38 8.43
N VAL A 8 -6.99 -14.29 8.80
CA VAL A 8 -7.20 -14.71 10.19
C VAL A 8 -7.11 -16.23 10.29
N GLN A 9 -6.57 -16.69 11.41
CA GLN A 9 -6.49 -18.09 11.78
C GLN A 9 -7.29 -18.32 13.06
N ALA A 10 -8.00 -19.44 13.10
CA ALA A 10 -8.65 -19.96 14.30
C ALA A 10 -7.77 -21.08 14.87
N ILE A 11 -7.49 -20.99 16.16
CA ILE A 11 -6.61 -21.88 16.91
C ILE A 11 -7.45 -22.60 17.97
N ASP A 12 -7.31 -23.91 18.06
CA ASP A 12 -8.00 -24.73 19.06
C ASP A 12 -7.36 -24.61 20.45
N GLN A 13 -7.91 -25.34 21.42
CA GLN A 13 -7.40 -25.37 22.80
C GLN A 13 -6.00 -26.00 22.93
N ASN A 14 -5.55 -26.77 21.94
CA ASN A 14 -4.23 -27.41 21.90
C ASN A 14 -3.18 -26.50 21.24
N GLY A 15 -3.58 -25.32 20.75
CA GLY A 15 -2.69 -24.40 20.05
C GLY A 15 -2.52 -24.69 18.57
N VAL A 16 -3.35 -25.58 17.99
CA VAL A 16 -3.28 -25.97 16.58
C VAL A 16 -4.16 -25.07 15.73
N VAL A 17 -3.66 -24.61 14.58
CA VAL A 17 -4.45 -23.87 13.59
C VAL A 17 -5.41 -24.84 12.90
N VAL A 18 -6.71 -24.61 13.06
CA VAL A 18 -7.78 -25.48 12.51
C VAL A 18 -8.51 -24.85 11.34
N TYR A 19 -8.54 -23.51 11.26
CA TYR A 19 -9.12 -22.80 10.13
C TYR A 19 -8.26 -21.61 9.73
N GLU A 20 -8.18 -21.37 8.43
CA GLU A 20 -7.62 -20.16 7.86
C GLU A 20 -8.64 -19.48 6.96
N PHE A 21 -8.71 -18.16 7.05
CA PHE A 21 -9.54 -17.36 6.18
C PHE A 21 -8.76 -16.16 5.67
N ASP A 22 -8.95 -15.83 4.39
CA ASP A 22 -8.35 -14.63 3.80
C ASP A 22 -8.77 -13.34 4.50
N SER A 23 -9.87 -13.34 5.25
CA SER A 23 -10.36 -12.20 6.00
C SER A 23 -11.36 -12.58 7.09
N ILE A 24 -11.60 -11.67 8.03
CA ILE A 24 -12.74 -11.76 8.96
C ILE A 24 -14.07 -11.86 8.20
N ARG A 25 -14.20 -11.23 7.03
CA ARG A 25 -15.43 -11.30 6.23
C ARG A 25 -15.66 -12.70 5.68
N SER A 26 -14.62 -13.39 5.19
CA SER A 26 -14.75 -14.78 4.73
C SER A 26 -15.01 -15.73 5.89
N ALA A 27 -14.36 -15.53 7.05
CA ALA A 27 -14.70 -16.28 8.27
C ALA A 27 -16.18 -16.10 8.66
N ARG A 28 -16.70 -14.87 8.64
CA ARG A 28 -18.12 -14.61 8.93
C ARG A 28 -19.07 -15.30 7.94
N LYS A 29 -18.74 -15.29 6.65
CA LYS A 29 -19.52 -16.01 5.63
C LYS A 29 -19.52 -17.52 5.85
N ALA A 30 -18.44 -18.08 6.41
CA ALA A 30 -18.35 -19.48 6.80
C ALA A 30 -19.08 -19.80 8.13
N GLY A 31 -19.86 -18.87 8.68
CA GLY A 31 -20.69 -19.09 9.88
C GLY A 31 -20.01 -18.71 11.20
N PHE A 32 -18.80 -18.14 11.18
CA PHE A 32 -18.13 -17.67 12.39
C PHE A 32 -18.67 -16.31 12.84
N GLY A 33 -18.65 -16.07 14.16
CA GLY A 33 -19.30 -14.92 14.78
C GLY A 33 -18.71 -13.55 14.41
N SER A 34 -19.45 -12.49 14.73
CA SER A 34 -18.98 -11.10 14.53
C SER A 34 -17.80 -10.71 15.43
N ASN A 35 -17.56 -11.48 16.50
CA ASN A 35 -16.59 -11.20 17.57
C ASN A 35 -15.12 -11.57 17.25
N ILE A 36 -14.84 -12.13 16.07
CA ILE A 36 -13.47 -12.50 15.64
C ILE A 36 -12.49 -11.33 15.80
N ALA A 37 -12.90 -10.11 15.41
CA ALA A 37 -12.05 -8.94 15.50
C ALA A 37 -11.67 -8.58 16.95
N GLN A 38 -12.58 -8.79 17.91
CA GLN A 38 -12.32 -8.56 19.33
C GLN A 38 -11.43 -9.66 19.92
N ALA A 39 -11.62 -10.91 19.49
CA ALA A 39 -10.77 -12.03 19.85
C ALA A 39 -9.32 -11.83 19.35
N CYS A 40 -9.13 -11.43 18.10
CA CYS A 40 -7.80 -11.09 17.55
C CYS A 40 -7.11 -9.95 18.31
N LYS A 41 -7.87 -9.04 18.91
CA LYS A 41 -7.36 -7.92 19.73
C LYS A 41 -7.18 -8.29 21.21
N LYS A 42 -7.38 -9.56 21.56
CA LYS A 42 -7.32 -10.06 22.95
C LYS A 42 -8.32 -9.41 23.90
N LYS A 43 -9.37 -8.77 23.37
CA LYS A 43 -10.49 -8.23 24.17
C LYS A 43 -11.50 -9.31 24.57
N LEU A 44 -11.56 -10.40 23.80
CA LEU A 44 -12.28 -11.62 24.13
C LEU A 44 -11.29 -12.78 24.11
N LYS A 45 -11.41 -13.70 25.05
CA LYS A 45 -10.53 -14.88 25.14
C LYS A 45 -10.71 -15.79 23.92
N THR A 46 -11.95 -16.03 23.51
CA THR A 46 -12.31 -16.87 22.36
C THR A 46 -13.49 -16.31 21.59
N SER A 47 -13.71 -16.80 20.38
CA SER A 47 -14.95 -16.63 19.63
C SER A 47 -15.37 -17.98 19.03
N ARG A 48 -16.55 -18.47 19.43
CA ARG A 48 -17.04 -19.81 19.12
C ARG A 48 -16.05 -20.94 19.46
N GLY A 49 -15.43 -20.87 20.64
CA GLY A 49 -14.52 -21.89 21.14
C GLY A 49 -13.08 -21.81 20.62
N TYR A 50 -12.80 -20.93 19.64
CA TYR A 50 -11.45 -20.77 19.09
C TYR A 50 -10.77 -19.48 19.56
N GLU A 51 -9.46 -19.53 19.73
CA GLU A 51 -8.63 -18.34 19.77
C GLU A 51 -8.43 -17.84 18.33
N TRP A 52 -8.54 -16.52 18.11
CA TRP A 52 -8.35 -15.94 16.79
C TRP A 52 -7.11 -15.06 16.75
N ARG A 53 -6.34 -15.15 15.66
CA ARG A 53 -5.18 -14.30 15.40
C ARG A 53 -5.19 -13.80 13.96
N TYR A 54 -4.68 -12.60 13.74
CA TYR A 54 -4.33 -12.16 12.39
C TYR A 54 -3.02 -12.82 11.98
N LYS A 55 -2.91 -13.27 10.72
CA LYS A 55 -1.60 -13.67 10.17
C LYS A 55 -0.67 -12.44 10.09
N PRO A 56 0.65 -12.64 10.21
CA PRO A 56 1.62 -11.59 9.93
C PRO A 56 1.37 -10.98 8.54
N ASP A 57 1.37 -9.65 8.48
CA ASP A 57 1.23 -8.90 7.23
C ASP A 57 2.61 -8.73 6.57
N THR A 58 3.18 -9.84 6.11
CA THR A 58 4.52 -9.94 5.52
C THR A 58 4.44 -10.47 4.10
N LEU A 59 5.06 -9.78 3.15
CA LEU A 59 5.19 -10.24 1.77
C LEU A 59 6.64 -10.72 1.52
N PRO A 60 6.85 -11.77 0.69
CA PRO A 60 8.18 -12.24 0.33
C PRO A 60 9.01 -11.13 -0.33
N ASN A 61 10.29 -11.04 0.02
CA ASN A 61 11.26 -10.10 -0.53
C ASN A 61 10.90 -8.61 -0.38
N GLU A 62 9.98 -8.27 0.52
CA GLU A 62 9.58 -6.91 0.80
C GLU A 62 10.59 -6.21 1.70
N LYS A 63 11.27 -5.18 1.17
CA LYS A 63 12.22 -4.34 1.92
C LYS A 63 11.64 -2.95 2.10
N TRP A 64 11.99 -2.29 3.21
CA TRP A 64 11.40 -1.02 3.64
C TRP A 64 12.45 0.06 3.85
N VAL A 65 12.27 1.20 3.17
CA VAL A 65 13.14 2.38 3.22
C VAL A 65 12.41 3.52 3.92
N PRO A 66 13.03 4.27 4.85
CA PRO A 66 12.39 5.45 5.46
C PRO A 66 12.16 6.55 4.43
N HIS A 67 11.01 7.22 4.51
CA HIS A 67 10.75 8.40 3.69
C HIS A 67 11.53 9.60 4.25
N PRO A 68 12.19 10.43 3.41
CA PRO A 68 13.03 11.53 3.88
C PRO A 68 12.27 12.58 4.71
N TYR A 69 11.03 12.89 4.35
CA TYR A 69 10.27 14.01 4.96
C TYR A 69 9.08 13.61 5.83
N PHE A 70 8.68 12.34 5.80
CA PHE A 70 7.45 11.88 6.46
C PHE A 70 7.77 10.73 7.42
N PRO A 71 7.06 10.61 8.55
CA PRO A 71 7.26 9.53 9.52
C PRO A 71 6.59 8.22 9.04
N ILE A 72 7.00 7.77 7.85
CA ILE A 72 6.53 6.57 7.16
C ILE A 72 7.73 5.84 6.55
N ARG A 73 7.50 4.59 6.15
CA ARG A 73 8.44 3.82 5.35
C ARG A 73 7.78 3.35 4.06
N CYS A 74 8.58 3.24 3.01
CA CYS A 74 8.18 2.90 1.66
C CYS A 74 8.77 1.54 1.30
N SER A 75 7.96 0.65 0.75
CA SER A 75 8.35 -0.72 0.43
C SER A 75 8.75 -0.89 -1.03
N THR A 76 9.65 -1.84 -1.30
CA THR A 76 10.03 -2.27 -2.66
C THR A 76 8.86 -2.82 -3.48
N LEU A 77 7.74 -3.15 -2.82
CA LEU A 77 6.50 -3.61 -3.47
C LEU A 77 5.45 -2.49 -3.62
N GLY A 78 5.80 -1.23 -3.33
CA GLY A 78 4.87 -0.10 -3.48
C GLY A 78 3.87 0.07 -2.35
N ARG A 79 4.23 -0.39 -1.13
CA ARG A 79 3.43 -0.21 0.09
C ARG A 79 3.98 0.89 0.99
N ILE A 80 3.12 1.46 1.80
CA ILE A 80 3.44 2.44 2.85
C ILE A 80 3.24 1.81 4.22
N GLU A 81 4.25 1.89 5.08
CA GLU A 81 4.20 1.57 6.51
C GLU A 81 4.10 2.86 7.32
N PHE A 82 3.05 2.99 8.12
CA PHE A 82 2.83 4.14 9.00
C PHE A 82 3.55 3.95 10.33
N SER A 83 3.75 5.04 11.07
CA SER A 83 4.35 5.01 12.42
C SER A 83 3.67 4.06 13.42
N ASN A 84 2.39 3.74 13.21
CA ASN A 84 1.64 2.78 14.01
C ASN A 84 1.74 1.31 13.53
N GLY A 85 2.66 1.02 12.59
CA GLY A 85 2.89 -0.32 12.04
C GLY A 85 1.84 -0.79 11.02
N ARG A 86 0.81 0.02 10.72
CA ARG A 86 -0.14 -0.30 9.63
C ARG A 86 0.59 -0.24 8.30
N ARG A 87 0.28 -1.18 7.39
CA ARG A 87 0.82 -1.23 6.02
C ARG A 87 -0.30 -1.14 4.99
N SER A 88 -0.07 -0.49 3.85
CA SER A 88 -1.12 -0.25 2.83
C SER A 88 -0.54 0.00 1.44
N PHE A 89 -1.23 -0.48 0.39
CA PHE A 89 -1.01 -0.05 -1.00
C PHE A 89 -1.67 1.30 -1.34
N GLY A 90 -2.40 1.86 -0.38
CA GLY A 90 -3.27 3.02 -0.58
C GLY A 90 -4.66 2.64 -1.06
N ALA A 91 -5.48 3.65 -1.30
CA ALA A 91 -6.80 3.51 -1.89
C ALA A 91 -6.86 4.35 -3.16
N GLU A 92 -7.33 3.76 -4.27
CA GLU A 92 -7.57 4.46 -5.52
C GLU A 92 -8.49 5.68 -5.28
N ASN A 93 -8.09 6.81 -5.83
CA ASN A 93 -8.95 7.97 -5.96
C ASN A 93 -9.85 7.84 -7.20
N GLY A 94 -10.72 8.82 -7.45
CA GLY A 94 -11.56 8.85 -8.66
C GLY A 94 -10.79 8.90 -9.99
N GLN A 95 -9.47 9.09 -9.97
CA GLN A 95 -8.59 9.13 -11.15
C GLN A 95 -7.76 7.84 -11.30
N GLY A 96 -7.96 6.84 -10.44
CA GLY A 96 -7.27 5.55 -10.47
C GLY A 96 -5.88 5.53 -9.84
N TYR A 97 -5.44 6.62 -9.19
CA TYR A 97 -4.17 6.67 -8.47
C TYR A 97 -4.37 6.31 -6.99
N PRO A 98 -3.62 5.33 -6.44
CA PRO A 98 -3.65 5.05 -5.02
C PRO A 98 -3.14 6.23 -4.19
N THR A 99 -3.88 6.56 -3.13
CA THR A 99 -3.56 7.63 -2.17
C THR A 99 -3.56 7.12 -0.73
N VAL A 100 -2.83 7.82 0.13
CA VAL A 100 -2.80 7.61 1.59
C VAL A 100 -2.89 8.93 2.34
N ARG A 101 -3.41 8.90 3.57
CA ARG A 101 -3.28 10.04 4.50
C ARG A 101 -2.02 9.90 5.35
N VAL A 102 -1.16 10.90 5.29
CA VAL A 102 0.05 11.03 6.12
C VAL A 102 -0.08 12.32 6.93
N GLY A 103 -0.33 12.17 8.24
CA GLY A 103 -0.78 13.29 9.06
C GLY A 103 -2.09 13.88 8.52
N GLN A 104 -2.10 15.19 8.26
CA GLN A 104 -3.26 15.89 7.70
C GLN A 104 -3.32 15.85 6.17
N LYS A 105 -2.23 15.47 5.47
CA LYS A 105 -2.13 15.52 4.01
C LYS A 105 -2.62 14.23 3.35
N CYS A 106 -3.26 14.36 2.19
CA CYS A 106 -3.53 13.26 1.26
C CYS A 106 -2.41 13.23 0.22
N CYS A 107 -1.67 12.13 0.14
CA CYS A 107 -0.50 11.98 -0.72
C CYS A 107 -0.71 10.83 -1.70
N TYR A 108 -0.16 10.97 -2.91
CA TYR A 108 -0.10 9.89 -3.88
C TYR A 108 0.94 8.85 -3.49
N VAL A 109 0.59 7.57 -3.58
CA VAL A 109 1.49 6.48 -3.18
C VAL A 109 2.72 6.45 -4.08
N HIS A 110 2.55 6.50 -5.40
CA HIS A 110 3.69 6.48 -6.34
C HIS A 110 4.72 7.59 -6.05
N ARG A 111 4.26 8.79 -5.65
CA ARG A 111 5.15 9.92 -5.34
C ARG A 111 5.96 9.66 -4.08
N LEU A 112 5.31 9.24 -3.01
CA LEU A 112 5.98 8.86 -1.76
C LEU A 112 6.98 7.71 -1.95
N ILE A 113 6.64 6.73 -2.79
CA ILE A 113 7.54 5.62 -3.10
C ILE A 113 8.77 6.14 -3.84
N LEU A 114 8.59 6.86 -4.95
CA LEU A 114 9.73 7.30 -5.75
C LEU A 114 10.62 8.30 -4.99
N GLU A 115 10.05 9.23 -4.22
CA GLU A 115 10.81 10.14 -3.35
C GLU A 115 11.69 9.40 -2.32
N ALA A 116 11.26 8.23 -1.84
CA ALA A 116 12.03 7.46 -0.87
C ALA A 116 13.17 6.66 -1.50
N PHE A 117 13.02 6.19 -2.74
CA PHE A 117 14.01 5.35 -3.45
C PHE A 117 14.92 6.16 -4.40
N ASP A 118 14.44 7.29 -4.89
CA ASP A 118 15.14 8.24 -5.74
C ASP A 118 14.82 9.69 -5.31
N PRO A 119 15.42 10.17 -4.21
CA PRO A 119 15.16 11.50 -3.66
C PRO A 119 15.68 12.64 -4.54
N CYS A 120 16.42 12.35 -5.62
CA CYS A 120 16.95 13.36 -6.54
C CYS A 120 15.84 14.19 -7.21
N GLY A 121 14.61 13.70 -7.30
CA GLY A 121 13.46 14.43 -7.86
C GLY A 121 13.13 15.75 -7.15
N GLU A 122 13.37 15.86 -5.85
CA GLU A 122 13.16 17.12 -5.10
C GLU A 122 14.23 18.16 -5.40
N ILE A 123 15.47 17.73 -5.65
CA ILE A 123 16.54 18.61 -6.12
C ILE A 123 16.13 19.20 -7.48
N ILE A 124 15.66 18.36 -8.40
CA ILE A 124 15.17 18.82 -9.71
C ILE A 124 14.03 19.84 -9.53
N TRP A 125 13.10 19.62 -8.58
CA TRP A 125 12.00 20.55 -8.33
C TRP A 125 12.46 21.96 -7.96
N PHE A 126 13.41 22.09 -7.03
CA PHE A 126 13.91 23.39 -6.56
C PHE A 126 14.60 24.20 -7.67
N TYR A 127 15.25 23.52 -8.62
CA TYR A 127 15.97 24.16 -9.72
C TYR A 127 15.18 24.21 -11.04
N SER A 128 13.96 23.67 -11.09
CA SER A 128 13.14 23.61 -12.30
C SER A 128 12.27 24.85 -12.51
N ASP A 129 12.25 25.38 -13.75
CA ASP A 129 11.18 26.29 -14.18
C ASP A 129 9.87 25.53 -14.42
N ALA A 130 8.79 26.26 -14.76
CA ALA A 130 7.45 25.66 -14.93
C ALA A 130 7.40 24.51 -15.96
N ASN A 131 8.29 24.47 -16.97
CA ASN A 131 8.34 23.42 -17.99
C ASN A 131 9.05 22.14 -17.50
N TYR A 132 9.95 22.28 -16.52
CA TYR A 132 10.79 21.18 -16.04
C TYR A 132 10.33 20.61 -14.70
N LYS A 133 9.16 21.02 -14.20
CA LYS A 133 8.55 20.47 -12.99
C LYS A 133 8.45 18.94 -13.07
N PRO A 134 9.23 18.17 -12.28
CA PRO A 134 9.24 16.72 -12.36
C PRO A 134 7.93 16.13 -11.85
N GLN A 135 7.32 15.28 -12.68
CA GLN A 135 6.17 14.43 -12.39
C GLN A 135 6.62 12.98 -12.29
N VAL A 136 5.89 12.18 -11.51
CA VAL A 136 6.11 10.74 -11.47
C VAL A 136 5.26 10.09 -12.52
N ASP A 137 5.88 9.24 -13.32
CA ASP A 137 5.24 8.45 -14.35
C ASP A 137 5.36 6.96 -14.04
N HIS A 138 4.37 6.18 -14.49
CA HIS A 138 4.36 4.73 -14.43
C HIS A 138 4.87 4.18 -15.76
N ILE A 139 5.97 3.44 -15.74
CA ILE A 139 6.64 2.95 -16.95
C ILE A 139 5.66 2.09 -17.77
N ASP A 140 4.95 1.17 -17.10
CA ASP A 140 3.93 0.28 -17.69
C ASP A 140 2.55 0.92 -17.93
N GLY A 141 2.35 2.19 -17.54
CA GLY A 141 1.05 2.88 -17.61
C GLY A 141 -0.01 2.40 -16.59
N VAL A 142 0.32 1.46 -15.70
CA VAL A 142 -0.58 0.91 -14.68
C VAL A 142 -0.45 1.71 -13.39
N ARG A 143 -1.41 2.62 -13.15
CA ARG A 143 -1.42 3.55 -12.00
C ARG A 143 -1.36 2.91 -10.61
N THR A 144 -1.68 1.62 -10.51
CA THR A 144 -1.65 0.85 -9.26
C THR A 144 -0.34 0.08 -9.06
N ASN A 145 0.49 -0.07 -10.09
CA ASN A 145 1.81 -0.69 -10.00
C ASN A 145 2.85 0.31 -9.48
N ASN A 146 2.82 0.55 -8.17
CA ASN A 146 3.66 1.54 -7.51
C ASN A 146 5.03 0.99 -7.05
N LYS A 147 5.54 -0.08 -7.67
CA LYS A 147 6.88 -0.57 -7.35
C LYS A 147 7.92 0.46 -7.79
N PRO A 148 9.00 0.72 -7.01
CA PRO A 148 10.01 1.70 -7.39
C PRO A 148 10.59 1.48 -8.79
N GLU A 149 10.82 0.22 -9.17
CA GLU A 149 11.33 -0.18 -10.49
C GLU A 149 10.39 0.14 -11.67
N ASN A 150 9.11 0.43 -11.39
CA ASN A 150 8.10 0.80 -12.38
C ASN A 150 7.82 2.32 -12.39
N LEU A 151 8.53 3.11 -11.59
CA LEU A 151 8.33 4.54 -11.45
C LEU A 151 9.53 5.31 -11.96
N GLN A 152 9.28 6.45 -12.59
CA GLN A 152 10.33 7.33 -13.08
C GLN A 152 9.94 8.81 -12.95
N TRP A 153 10.94 9.67 -12.82
CA TRP A 153 10.76 11.11 -12.96
C TRP A 153 10.71 11.49 -14.44
N LEU A 154 9.66 12.20 -14.85
CA LEU A 154 9.56 12.85 -16.16
C LEU A 154 9.27 14.33 -16.00
N THR A 155 9.81 15.16 -16.88
CA THR A 155 9.35 16.54 -17.02
C THR A 155 7.93 16.58 -17.61
N THR A 156 7.22 17.68 -17.41
CA THR A 156 5.88 17.88 -18.00
C THR A 156 5.89 17.67 -19.52
N LYS A 157 6.95 18.10 -20.21
CA LYS A 157 7.12 17.94 -21.66
C LYS A 157 7.30 16.47 -22.07
N GLU A 158 8.16 15.73 -21.39
CA GLU A 158 8.39 14.31 -21.66
C GLU A 158 7.14 13.48 -21.40
N HIS A 159 6.43 13.77 -20.30
CA HIS A 159 5.19 13.10 -19.95
C HIS A 159 4.09 13.32 -21.01
N GLY A 160 3.97 14.56 -21.53
CA GLY A 160 3.06 14.88 -22.63
C GLY A 160 3.39 14.12 -23.91
N ASN A 161 4.68 14.08 -24.29
CA ASN A 161 5.14 13.35 -25.47
C ASN A 161 4.90 11.83 -25.35
N LYS A 162 5.17 11.25 -24.18
CA LYS A 162 4.93 9.82 -23.92
C LYS A 162 3.44 9.51 -24.06
N THR A 163 2.58 10.29 -23.42
CA THR A 163 1.12 10.11 -23.47
C THR A 163 0.59 10.19 -24.91
N PHE A 164 1.08 11.16 -25.69
CA PHE A 164 0.73 11.33 -27.10
C PHE A 164 1.14 10.12 -27.95
N SER A 165 2.37 9.64 -27.79
CA SER A 165 2.89 8.49 -28.54
C SER A 165 2.10 7.21 -28.26
N THR A 166 1.72 6.96 -27.00
CA THR A 166 0.94 5.78 -26.62
C THR A 166 -0.44 5.76 -27.29
N TYR A 167 -1.08 6.93 -27.44
CA TYR A 167 -2.42 7.04 -28.03
C TYR A 167 -2.42 6.82 -29.57
N HIS A 168 -1.34 7.18 -30.25
CA HIS A 168 -1.22 7.05 -31.70
C HIS A 168 -0.68 5.69 -32.18
N ASN A 169 -0.14 4.88 -31.28
CA ASN A 169 0.40 3.55 -31.59
C ASN A 169 -0.47 2.39 -31.06
N SER A 170 -1.65 2.68 -30.50
CA SER A 170 -2.61 1.72 -29.93
C SER A 170 -3.82 1.48 -30.81
#